data_AF-A0A737MTM8-F1
#
_entry.id   AF-A0A737MTM8-F1
#
_cell.length_a   1.000
_cell.length_b   1.000
_cell.length_c   1.000
_cell.angle_alpha   90.00
_cell.angle_beta   90.00
_cell.angle_gamma   90.00
#
_symmetry.space_group_name_H-M   'P 1'
#
loop_
_entity.id
_entity.type
_entity.pdbx_description
1 polymer ?
#
loop_
_entity_poly.entity_id
_entity_poly.type
_entity_poly.pdbx_seq_one_letter_code
_entity_poly.pdbx_strand_id
1 'polypeptide(L)'
;NTAHYKSPAFDKLIADTLKVADDTQRSELYAKAEQQLDKDSAIVPVYYYVNARLVKPWVGGYTGKDPLDNIYVKNLYIIKH
;
A
#
# COMPACT_ATOMS: atom_id res chain seq x y z
N ASN A 1 11.50 -3.64 8.19
CA ASN A 1 11.23 -5.07 7.91
C ASN A 1 11.32 -5.85 9.23
N THR A 2 10.17 -6.15 9.85
CA THR A 2 10.07 -6.94 11.10
C THR A 2 10.04 -8.46 10.86
N ALA A 3 9.87 -8.91 9.62
CA ALA A 3 10.01 -10.33 9.23
C ALA A 3 11.49 -10.77 9.19
N HIS A 4 12.43 -9.84 9.38
CA HIS A 4 13.89 -10.06 9.34
C HIS A 4 14.42 -10.67 8.03
N TYR A 5 13.60 -10.69 6.97
CA TYR A 5 13.97 -11.15 5.64
C TYR A 5 15.13 -10.33 5.05
N LYS A 6 16.12 -11.04 4.48
CA LYS A 6 17.31 -10.46 3.85
C LYS A 6 17.60 -11.24 2.58
N SER A 7 17.59 -10.56 1.43
CA SER A 7 17.88 -11.18 0.14
C SER A 7 18.59 -10.17 -0.76
N PRO A 8 19.89 -10.35 -1.04
CA PRO A 8 20.61 -9.46 -1.95
C PRO A 8 20.00 -9.40 -3.35
N ALA A 9 19.33 -10.47 -3.78
CA ALA A 9 18.60 -10.52 -5.05
C ALA A 9 17.38 -9.59 -5.03
N PHE A 10 16.58 -9.65 -3.97
CA PHE A 10 15.44 -8.75 -3.78
C PHE A 10 15.89 -7.29 -3.67
N ASP A 11 16.92 -7.01 -2.86
CA ASP A 11 17.46 -5.67 -2.66
C ASP A 11 17.95 -5.04 -3.98
N LYS A 12 18.61 -5.85 -4.83
CA LYS A 12 19.04 -5.41 -6.16
C LYS A 12 17.86 -5.04 -7.06
N LEU A 13 16.82 -5.87 -7.10
CA LEU A 13 15.62 -5.59 -7.91
C LEU A 13 14.96 -4.28 -7.49
N ILE A 14 14.80 -4.06 -6.18
CA ILE A 14 14.24 -2.80 -5.66
C ILE A 14 15.16 -1.62 -5.97
N ALA A 15 16.48 -1.75 -5.81
CA ALA A 15 17.42 -0.67 -6.14
C ALA A 15 17.41 -0.28 -7.62
N ASP A 16 17.20 -1.25 -8.52
CA ASP A 16 17.13 -1.00 -9.96
C ASP A 16 15.84 -0.26 -10.36
N THR A 17 14.75 -0.37 -9.58
CA THR A 17 13.49 0.38 -9.83
C THR A 17 13.68 1.90 -9.78
N LEU A 18 14.68 2.38 -9.02
CA LEU A 18 15.01 3.80 -8.88
C LEU A 18 15.91 4.33 -10.02
N LYS A 19 16.45 3.44 -10.86
CA LYS A 19 17.35 3.79 -11.97
C LYS A 19 16.62 3.90 -13.31
N VAL A 20 15.46 3.27 -13.43
CA VAL A 20 14.64 3.29 -14.64
C VAL A 20 13.72 4.50 -14.65
N ALA A 21 13.65 5.20 -15.79
CA ALA A 21 12.79 6.38 -15.96
C ALA A 21 11.37 6.01 -16.43
N ASP A 22 11.18 4.84 -17.03
CA ASP A 22 9.92 4.38 -17.60
C ASP A 22 9.08 3.57 -16.58
N ASP A 23 7.78 3.83 -16.57
CA ASP A 23 6.83 3.23 -15.63
C ASP A 23 6.60 1.73 -15.93
N THR A 24 6.67 1.33 -17.19
CA THR A 24 6.51 -0.08 -17.60
C THR A 24 7.70 -0.89 -17.10
N GLN A 25 8.92 -0.41 -17.35
CA GLN A 25 10.15 -1.04 -16.84
C GLN A 25 10.17 -1.11 -15.32
N ARG A 26 9.71 -0.07 -14.64
CA ARG A 26 9.62 -0.05 -13.18
C ARG A 26 8.61 -1.08 -12.67
N SER A 27 7.47 -1.21 -13.33
CA SER A 27 6.44 -2.21 -13.00
C SER A 27 6.94 -3.64 -13.20
N GLU A 28 7.70 -3.91 -14.27
CA GLU A 28 8.32 -5.22 -14.51
C GLU A 28 9.33 -5.59 -13.41
N LEU A 29 10.11 -4.61 -12.93
CA LEU A 29 11.04 -4.82 -11.82
C LEU A 29 10.31 -5.13 -10.51
N TYR A 30 9.18 -4.46 -10.23
CA TYR A 30 8.33 -4.80 -9.08
C TYR A 30 7.75 -6.22 -9.20
N ALA A 31 7.29 -6.62 -10.39
CA ALA A 31 6.80 -7.98 -10.61
C ALA A 31 7.89 -9.04 -10.34
N LYS A 32 9.14 -8.77 -10.75
CA LYS A 32 10.28 -9.66 -10.44
C LYS A 32 10.61 -9.67 -8.95
N ALA A 33 10.49 -8.54 -8.25
CA ALA A 33 10.73 -8.47 -6.81
C ALA A 33 9.69 -9.29 -6.03
N GLU A 34 8.40 -9.20 -6.41
CA GLU A 34 7.33 -10.03 -5.85
C GLU A 34 7.56 -11.52 -6.12
N GLN A 35 7.97 -11.90 -7.34
CA GLN A 35 8.33 -13.29 -7.65
C GLN A 35 9.50 -13.81 -6.80
N GLN A 36 10.51 -12.98 -6.54
CA GLN A 36 11.60 -13.35 -5.65
C GLN A 36 11.12 -13.53 -4.20
N LEU A 37 10.24 -12.64 -3.72
CA LEU A 37 9.67 -12.72 -2.38
C LEU A 37 8.81 -13.98 -2.18
N ASP A 38 8.01 -14.33 -3.19
CA ASP A 38 7.18 -15.55 -3.22
C ASP A 38 8.03 -16.82 -3.27
N LYS A 39 9.05 -16.84 -4.14
CA LYS A 39 10.03 -17.93 -4.23
C LYS A 39 10.71 -18.23 -2.90
N ASP A 40 11.03 -17.18 -2.15
CA ASP A 40 11.67 -17.30 -0.84
C ASP A 40 10.64 -17.58 0.29
N SER A 41 9.33 -17.54 -0.02
CA SER A 41 8.22 -17.75 0.91
C SER A 41 8.37 -16.95 2.20
N ALA A 42 8.81 -15.68 2.06
CA ALA A 42 9.22 -14.84 3.18
C ALA A 42 8.05 -14.46 4.11
N ILE A 43 6.83 -14.48 3.60
CA ILE A 43 5.58 -14.21 4.32
C ILE A 43 4.46 -15.10 3.76
N VAL A 44 3.32 -15.15 4.44
CA VAL A 44 2.09 -15.80 3.96
C VAL A 44 1.01 -14.72 3.78
N PRO A 45 0.89 -14.10 2.59
CA PRO A 45 -0.16 -13.13 2.31
C PRO A 45 -1.54 -13.81 2.33
N VAL A 46 -2.54 -13.16 2.95
CA VAL A 46 -3.89 -13.75 3.09
C VAL A 46 -4.94 -13.00 2.27
N TYR A 47 -4.98 -11.67 2.37
CA TYR A 47 -5.96 -10.85 1.65
C TYR A 47 -5.48 -9.39 1.50
N TYR A 48 -6.11 -8.66 0.58
CA TYR A 48 -6.02 -7.21 0.49
C TYR A 48 -7.15 -6.54 1.28
N TYR A 49 -6.85 -5.42 1.94
CA TYR A 49 -7.75 -4.79 2.90
C TYR A 49 -8.96 -4.09 2.27
N VAL A 50 -10.03 -4.02 3.05
CA VAL A 50 -11.12 -3.03 2.90
C VAL A 50 -11.21 -2.20 4.17
N ASN A 51 -11.54 -0.91 4.04
CA ASN A 51 -11.69 -0.02 5.18
C ASN A 51 -13.17 0.10 5.58
N ALA A 52 -13.65 -0.89 6.32
CA ALA A 52 -15.03 -0.92 6.81
C ALA A 52 -15.19 -0.06 8.07
N ARG A 53 -16.10 0.93 8.04
CA ARG A 53 -16.43 1.75 9.21
C ARG A 53 -17.86 2.26 9.20
N LEU A 54 -18.35 2.61 10.39
CA LEU A 54 -19.62 3.31 10.57
C LEU A 54 -19.35 4.81 10.73
N VAL A 55 -20.06 5.64 9.95
CA VAL A 55 -20.03 7.10 10.05
C VAL A 55 -21.45 7.59 10.32
N LYS A 56 -21.61 8.43 11.35
CA LYS A 56 -22.93 8.98 11.68
C LYS A 56 -23.45 9.86 10.54
N PRO A 57 -24.78 9.91 10.26
CA PRO A 57 -25.33 10.70 9.16
C PRO A 57 -25.04 12.21 9.23
N TRP A 58 -24.76 12.73 10.43
CA TRP A 58 -24.45 14.15 10.65
C TRP A 58 -22.96 14.49 10.54
N VAL A 59 -22.09 13.53 10.24
CA VAL A 59 -20.66 13.76 9.99
C VAL A 59 -20.44 13.95 8.50
N GLY A 60 -20.17 15.18 8.09
CA GLY A 60 -19.78 15.55 6.73
C GLY A 60 -18.27 15.45 6.52
N GLY A 61 -17.86 15.36 5.26
CA GLY A 61 -16.44 15.40 4.85
C GLY A 61 -15.73 14.05 4.77
N TYR A 62 -16.32 12.96 5.27
CA TYR A 62 -15.79 11.62 5.07
C TYR A 62 -16.23 11.06 3.71
N THR A 63 -15.27 10.81 2.81
CA THR A 63 -15.55 10.31 1.45
C THR A 63 -15.47 8.79 1.31
N GLY A 64 -14.69 8.13 2.17
CA GLY A 64 -14.35 6.71 2.03
C GLY A 64 -13.57 6.36 0.75
N LYS A 65 -12.99 7.36 0.07
CA LYS A 65 -12.33 7.19 -1.24
C LYS A 65 -10.83 7.46 -1.22
N ASP A 66 -10.26 7.85 -0.08
CA ASP A 66 -8.80 7.93 0.05
C ASP A 66 -8.23 6.49 0.07
N PRO A 67 -7.43 6.07 -0.94
CA PRO A 67 -6.85 4.73 -0.97
C PRO A 67 -5.92 4.43 0.22
N LEU A 68 -5.39 5.49 0.86
CA LEU A 68 -4.53 5.39 2.04
C LEU A 68 -5.30 5.55 3.35
N ASP A 69 -6.62 5.77 3.29
CA ASP A 69 -7.50 5.92 4.46
C ASP A 69 -7.08 7.04 5.42
N ASN A 70 -6.40 8.09 4.93
CA ASN A 70 -5.99 9.19 5.78
C ASN A 70 -7.20 10.08 6.11
N ILE A 71 -7.45 10.25 7.41
CA ILE A 71 -8.54 11.09 7.90
C ILE A 71 -7.95 12.37 8.48
N TYR A 72 -8.27 13.50 7.86
CA TYR A 72 -7.89 14.82 8.34
C TYR A 72 -9.09 15.52 8.99
N VAL A 73 -9.00 15.78 10.29
CA VAL A 73 -10.09 16.41 11.07
C VAL A 73 -10.52 17.76 10.47
N LYS A 74 -9.58 18.54 9.90
CA LYS A 74 -9.88 19.81 9.22
C LYS A 74 -10.86 19.69 8.03
N ASN A 75 -11.01 18.48 7.47
CA ASN A 75 -11.93 18.21 6.36
C ASN A 75 -13.30 17.72 6.87
N LEU A 76 -13.43 17.40 8.15
CA LEU A 76 -14.65 16.90 8.76
C LEU A 76 -15.46 18.06 9.36
N TYR A 77 -16.78 17.91 9.37
CA TYR A 77 -17.69 18.87 9.99
C TYR A 77 -18.98 18.19 10.44
N ILE A 78 -19.69 18.82 11.39
CA ILE A 78 -21.00 18.37 11.85
C ILE A 78 -22.07 19.22 11.16
N ILE A 79 -23.00 18.56 10.45
CA ILE A 79 -24.01 19.24 9.62
C ILE A 79 -25.06 19.92 10.51
N LYS A 80 -25.75 19.15 11.35
CA LYS A 80 -26.69 19.60 12.38
C LYS A 80 -27.04 18.41 13.27
N HIS A 81 -27.25 18.63 14.57
CA HIS A 81 -27.77 17.61 15.49
C HIS A 81 -29.08 18.08 16.12
#